data_AF-A0A3A4S738-F1
#
_entry.id   AF-A0A3A4S738-F1
#
_cell.length_a   1.000
_cell.length_b   1.000
_cell.length_c   1.000
_cell.angle_alpha   90.00
_cell.angle_beta   90.00
_cell.angle_gamma   90.00
#
_symmetry.space_group_name_H-M   'P 1'
#
loop_
_entity.id
_entity.type
_entity.pdbx_description
1 polymer ?
#
loop_
_entity_poly.entity_id
_entity_poly.type
_entity_poly.pdbx_seq_one_letter_code
_entity_poly.pdbx_strand_id
1 'polypeptide(L)'
;MGPVTEISRKGLSVEYPLNKECQKDFQELSLLVPGQGLVVYRIPFRNISETIVSEAVKRRPIMRRGMQFGELNEYHAGLLEDFVQTYTRGIIPDRRSGYERRNVPETAESYAAIFDANENPARRSGKDRRVGEPKKLSDVPF
;
A
#
# COMPACT_ATOMS: atom_id res chain seq x y z
N MET A 1 -22.00 -4.19 -11.22
CA MET A 1 -20.63 -3.94 -10.70
C MET A 1 -19.95 -5.29 -10.56
N GLY A 2 -18.67 -5.38 -10.94
CA GLY A 2 -17.90 -6.63 -10.91
C GLY A 2 -16.97 -6.71 -9.68
N PRO A 3 -16.01 -7.66 -9.66
CA PRO A 3 -15.10 -7.83 -8.53
C PRO A 3 -14.24 -6.59 -8.28
N VAL A 4 -13.97 -6.32 -7.00
CA VAL A 4 -13.00 -5.31 -6.56
C VAL A 4 -11.60 -5.86 -6.77
N THR A 5 -10.78 -5.13 -7.51
CA THR A 5 -9.36 -5.48 -7.75
C THR A 5 -8.43 -4.80 -6.76
N GLU A 6 -8.71 -3.55 -6.42
CA GLU A 6 -7.93 -2.77 -5.45
C GLU A 6 -8.86 -1.88 -4.64
N ILE A 7 -8.50 -1.63 -3.38
CA ILE A 7 -9.28 -0.78 -2.48
C ILE A 7 -8.35 0.01 -1.58
N SER A 8 -8.74 1.25 -1.32
CA SER A 8 -8.05 2.19 -0.45
C SER A 8 -9.08 3.00 0.35
N ARG A 9 -8.62 3.83 1.28
CA ARG A 9 -9.50 4.78 1.98
C ARG A 9 -10.18 5.79 1.06
N LYS A 10 -9.60 6.09 -0.11
CA LYS A 10 -10.07 7.16 -1.01
C LYS A 10 -10.93 6.65 -2.16
N GLY A 11 -10.93 5.35 -2.40
CA GLY A 11 -11.57 4.79 -3.58
C GLY A 11 -11.15 3.36 -3.83
N LEU A 12 -11.62 2.83 -4.95
CA LEU A 12 -11.41 1.45 -5.34
C LEU A 12 -11.39 1.30 -6.86
N SER A 13 -10.91 0.16 -7.32
CA SER A 13 -11.03 -0.26 -8.73
C SER A 13 -11.86 -1.53 -8.83
N VAL A 14 -12.70 -1.59 -9.85
CA VAL A 14 -13.45 -2.80 -10.21
C VAL A 14 -13.15 -3.21 -11.63
N GLU A 15 -13.21 -4.51 -11.88
CA GLU A 15 -13.18 -5.07 -13.23
C GLU A 15 -14.54 -5.59 -13.63
N TYR A 16 -14.90 -5.43 -14.91
CA TYR A 16 -16.17 -5.91 -15.44
C TYR A 16 -16.10 -6.10 -16.96
N PRO A 17 -16.89 -7.03 -17.52
CA PRO A 17 -16.99 -7.19 -18.97
C PRO A 17 -17.70 -6.00 -19.60
N LEU A 18 -17.17 -5.50 -20.72
CA LEU A 18 -17.76 -4.40 -21.47
C LEU A 18 -19.15 -4.81 -22.00
N ASN A 19 -20.19 -4.29 -21.34
CA ASN A 19 -21.60 -4.52 -21.66
C ASN A 19 -22.34 -3.18 -21.73
N LYS A 20 -23.28 -3.03 -22.68
CA LYS A 20 -24.07 -1.80 -22.88
C LYS A 20 -24.86 -1.34 -21.64
N GLU A 21 -25.16 -2.25 -20.72
CA GLU A 21 -25.91 -1.95 -19.48
C GLU A 21 -25.05 -1.42 -18.32
N CYS A 22 -23.71 -1.56 -18.38
CA CYS A 22 -22.79 -1.09 -17.33
C CYS A 22 -22.47 0.42 -17.40
N GLN A 23 -23.04 1.13 -18.38
CA GLN A 23 -22.89 2.58 -18.58
C GLN A 23 -23.98 3.41 -17.90
N LYS A 24 -24.73 2.84 -16.95
CA LYS A 24 -25.66 3.66 -16.15
C LYS A 24 -24.87 4.56 -15.19
N ASP A 25 -25.27 5.81 -15.10
CA ASP A 25 -24.75 6.78 -14.15
C ASP A 25 -25.24 6.45 -12.74
N PHE A 26 -24.51 5.57 -12.06
CA PHE A 26 -24.71 5.31 -10.64
C PHE A 26 -23.95 6.35 -9.82
N GLN A 27 -24.60 6.90 -8.79
CA GLN A 27 -24.00 7.87 -7.88
C GLN A 27 -23.58 7.24 -6.54
N GLU A 28 -24.14 6.09 -6.22
CA GLU A 28 -23.89 5.35 -4.99
C GLU A 28 -23.45 3.92 -5.30
N LEU A 29 -22.50 3.39 -4.52
CA LEU A 29 -22.07 2.00 -4.58
C LEU A 29 -22.24 1.32 -3.23
N SER A 30 -22.32 0.00 -3.25
CA SER A 30 -22.27 -0.83 -2.04
C SER A 30 -21.11 -1.81 -2.16
N LEU A 31 -20.36 -1.96 -1.07
CA LEU A 31 -19.24 -2.87 -0.95
C LEU A 31 -19.62 -4.03 -0.05
N LEU A 32 -19.50 -5.22 -0.61
CA LEU A 32 -19.66 -6.46 0.11
C LEU A 32 -18.39 -7.27 -0.12
N VAL A 33 -17.68 -7.58 0.95
CA VAL A 33 -16.52 -8.47 0.90
C VAL A 33 -16.82 -9.69 1.78
N PRO A 34 -17.40 -10.77 1.19
CA PRO A 34 -17.82 -11.95 1.95
C PRO A 34 -16.66 -12.61 2.68
N GLY A 35 -16.92 -13.11 3.90
CA GLY A 35 -15.90 -13.76 4.75
C GLY A 35 -14.96 -12.81 5.48
N GLN A 36 -14.97 -11.51 5.13
CA GLN A 36 -14.07 -10.49 5.66
C GLN A 36 -14.80 -9.45 6.51
N GLY A 37 -16.13 -9.57 6.63
CA GLY A 37 -16.97 -8.73 7.48
C GLY A 37 -17.18 -7.29 6.97
N LEU A 38 -16.57 -6.90 5.85
CA LEU A 38 -16.79 -5.58 5.29
C LEU A 38 -18.10 -5.54 4.51
N VAL A 39 -19.06 -4.81 5.07
CA VAL A 39 -20.34 -4.51 4.43
C VAL A 39 -20.59 -3.01 4.57
N VAL A 40 -20.52 -2.28 3.46
CA VAL A 40 -20.76 -0.83 3.44
C VAL A 40 -21.74 -0.51 2.32
N TYR A 41 -22.80 0.22 2.65
CA TYR A 41 -23.87 0.53 1.70
C TYR A 41 -23.88 2.01 1.35
N ARG A 42 -24.36 2.32 0.15
CA ARG A 42 -24.69 3.68 -0.29
C ARG A 42 -23.52 4.66 -0.16
N ILE A 43 -22.32 4.22 -0.52
CA ILE A 43 -21.15 5.09 -0.58
C ILE A 43 -21.28 5.97 -1.82
N PRO A 44 -21.35 7.31 -1.68
CA PRO A 44 -21.30 8.19 -2.83
C PRO A 44 -19.95 8.03 -3.54
N PHE A 45 -19.93 8.04 -4.87
CA PHE A 45 -18.68 7.91 -5.62
C PHE A 45 -18.71 8.69 -6.93
N ARG A 46 -17.52 8.89 -7.50
CA ARG A 46 -17.34 9.39 -8.86
C ARG A 46 -16.36 8.53 -9.64
N ASN A 47 -16.63 8.33 -10.93
CA ASN A 47 -15.69 7.69 -11.83
C ASN A 47 -14.52 8.63 -12.10
N ILE A 48 -13.30 8.13 -11.94
CA ILE A 48 -12.06 8.91 -12.18
C ILE A 48 -11.25 8.35 -13.34
N SER A 49 -11.39 7.07 -13.65
CA SER A 49 -10.69 6.42 -14.75
C SER A 49 -11.47 5.21 -15.25
N GLU A 50 -11.29 4.93 -16.53
CA GLU A 50 -11.82 3.73 -17.15
C GLU A 50 -10.85 3.28 -18.25
N THR A 51 -10.36 2.05 -18.18
CA THR A 51 -9.35 1.51 -19.08
C THR A 51 -9.68 0.08 -19.49
N ILE A 52 -9.24 -0.32 -20.68
CA ILE A 52 -9.33 -1.71 -21.13
C ILE A 52 -8.14 -2.47 -20.54
N VAL A 53 -8.40 -3.55 -19.81
CA VAL A 53 -7.36 -4.41 -19.22
C VAL A 53 -7.07 -5.62 -20.09
N SER A 54 -8.06 -6.11 -20.84
CA SER A 54 -7.89 -7.24 -21.72
C SER A 54 -8.78 -7.13 -22.95
N GLU A 55 -8.15 -7.17 -24.11
CA GLU A 55 -8.82 -7.37 -25.39
C GLU A 55 -8.79 -8.86 -25.74
N ALA A 56 -9.85 -9.57 -25.40
CA ALA A 56 -9.97 -10.96 -25.78
C ALA A 56 -10.54 -11.05 -27.20
N VAL A 57 -9.75 -11.55 -28.15
CA VAL A 57 -10.10 -11.70 -29.59
C VAL A 57 -11.42 -12.47 -29.82
N LYS A 58 -11.91 -13.24 -28.84
CA LYS A 58 -13.18 -14.00 -28.90
C LYS A 58 -14.12 -13.80 -27.68
N ARG A 59 -13.80 -12.90 -26.74
CA ARG A 59 -14.65 -12.63 -25.56
C ARG A 59 -14.87 -11.13 -25.43
N ARG A 60 -15.85 -10.74 -24.60
CA ARG A 60 -16.08 -9.31 -24.33
C ARG A 60 -14.83 -8.73 -23.64
N PRO A 61 -14.36 -7.53 -24.06
CA PRO A 61 -13.24 -6.88 -23.41
C PRO A 61 -13.50 -6.73 -21.91
N ILE A 62 -12.43 -6.86 -21.10
CA ILE A 62 -12.49 -6.57 -19.67
C ILE A 62 -12.09 -5.13 -19.47
N MET A 63 -12.98 -4.36 -18.85
CA MET A 63 -12.78 -2.98 -18.45
C MET A 63 -12.39 -2.95 -16.98
N ARG A 64 -11.50 -2.04 -16.61
CA ARG A 64 -11.26 -1.62 -15.23
C ARG A 64 -11.72 -0.18 -15.06
N ARG A 65 -12.49 0.06 -14.01
CA ARG A 65 -12.98 1.38 -13.64
C ARG A 65 -12.47 1.76 -12.27
N GLY A 66 -11.77 2.87 -12.21
CA GLY A 66 -11.35 3.52 -10.98
C GLY A 66 -12.45 4.45 -10.48
N MET A 67 -12.81 4.30 -9.21
CA MET A 67 -13.85 5.07 -8.55
C MET A 67 -13.26 5.72 -7.31
N GLN A 68 -13.51 7.02 -7.16
CA GLN A 68 -13.18 7.76 -5.96
C GLN A 68 -14.42 7.86 -5.07
N PHE A 69 -14.27 7.56 -3.79
CA PHE A 69 -15.33 7.79 -2.81
C PHE A 69 -15.58 9.29 -2.66
N GLY A 70 -16.84 9.65 -2.53
CA GLY A 70 -17.28 10.98 -2.12
C GLY A 70 -17.05 11.18 -0.62
N GLU A 71 -17.86 12.04 -0.02
CA GLU A 71 -17.82 12.26 1.42
C GLU A 71 -18.28 11.00 2.15
N LEU A 72 -17.35 10.41 2.91
CA LEU A 72 -17.63 9.27 3.77
C LEU A 72 -18.04 9.78 5.15
N ASN A 73 -19.12 9.23 5.70
CA ASN A 73 -19.41 9.43 7.11
C ASN A 73 -18.33 8.74 7.97
N GLU A 74 -18.24 9.14 9.24
CA GLU A 74 -17.22 8.61 10.16
C GLU A 74 -17.28 7.09 10.31
N TYR A 75 -18.49 6.52 10.26
CA TYR A 75 -18.73 5.09 10.34
C TYR A 75 -18.13 4.33 9.14
N HIS A 76 -18.43 4.76 7.91
CA HIS A 76 -17.89 4.19 6.67
C HIS A 76 -16.37 4.36 6.60
N ALA A 77 -15.86 5.53 7.01
CA ALA A 77 -14.44 5.81 7.04
C ALA A 77 -13.70 4.91 8.04
N GLY A 78 -14.30 4.64 9.21
CA GLY A 78 -13.78 3.71 10.21
C GLY A 78 -13.74 2.28 9.68
N LEU A 79 -14.86 1.78 9.15
CA LEU A 79 -14.93 0.42 8.59
C LEU A 79 -13.93 0.18 7.46
N LEU A 80 -13.80 1.13 6.54
CA LEU A 80 -12.84 1.04 5.44
C LEU A 80 -11.40 1.08 5.95
N GLU A 81 -11.12 1.89 6.98
CA GLU A 81 -9.79 1.95 7.57
C GLU A 81 -9.41 0.64 8.25
N ASP A 82 -10.29 0.12 9.10
CA ASP A 82 -10.05 -1.13 9.82
C ASP A 82 -9.84 -2.28 8.83
N PHE A 83 -10.63 -2.30 7.75
CA PHE A 83 -10.46 -3.25 6.66
C PHE A 83 -9.08 -3.10 5.99
N VAL A 84 -8.73 -1.91 5.51
CA VAL A 84 -7.44 -1.67 4.82
C VAL A 84 -6.27 -2.01 5.74
N GLN A 85 -6.32 -1.63 7.01
CA GLN A 85 -5.29 -1.97 7.98
C GLN A 85 -5.15 -3.47 8.21
N THR A 86 -6.27 -4.19 8.35
CA THR A 86 -6.27 -5.64 8.56
C THR A 86 -5.58 -6.37 7.40
N TYR A 87 -5.87 -5.98 6.16
CA TYR A 87 -5.33 -6.65 4.97
C TYR A 87 -3.97 -6.13 4.49
N THR A 88 -3.48 -5.01 5.02
CA THR A 88 -2.11 -4.53 4.75
C THR A 88 -1.10 -5.02 5.79
N ARG A 89 -1.50 -5.26 7.04
CA ARG A 89 -0.61 -5.73 8.12
C ARG A 89 0.03 -7.09 7.85
N GLY A 90 -0.61 -7.97 7.07
CA GLY A 90 -0.04 -9.26 6.68
C GLY A 90 0.98 -9.22 5.53
N ILE A 91 1.10 -8.10 4.81
CA ILE A 91 1.92 -7.97 3.59
C ILE A 91 3.27 -7.31 3.89
N ILE A 92 3.45 -6.70 5.05
CA ILE A 92 4.74 -6.17 5.49
C ILE A 92 5.46 -7.32 6.21
N PRO A 93 6.39 -8.06 5.58
CA PRO A 93 7.24 -8.97 6.33
C PRO A 93 7.94 -8.14 7.40
N ASP A 94 7.85 -8.57 8.65
CA ASP A 94 8.53 -7.94 9.76
C ASP A 94 10.05 -8.11 9.58
N ARG A 95 10.65 -7.21 8.80
CA ARG A 95 12.10 -7.10 8.58
C ARG A 95 12.86 -6.74 9.87
N ARG A 96 12.16 -6.55 11.00
CA ARG A 96 12.74 -6.31 12.32
C ARG A 96 12.66 -7.51 13.24
N SER A 97 11.91 -8.56 12.90
CA SER A 97 11.96 -9.81 13.66
C SER A 97 13.35 -10.43 13.44
N GLY A 98 14.18 -10.42 14.47
CA GLY A 98 15.56 -10.92 14.45
C GLY A 98 15.70 -12.44 14.24
N TYR A 99 14.69 -13.07 13.62
CA TYR A 99 14.68 -14.50 13.32
C TYR A 99 15.61 -14.84 12.15
N GLU A 100 15.72 -13.97 11.14
CA GLU A 100 16.64 -14.20 10.00
C GLU A 100 18.12 -13.95 10.32
N ARG A 101 18.45 -13.26 11.42
CA ARG A 101 19.86 -13.02 11.80
C ARG A 101 20.56 -14.26 12.36
N ARG A 102 19.84 -15.32 12.74
CA ARG A 102 20.39 -16.46 13.50
C ARG A 102 20.71 -17.69 12.66
N ASN A 103 20.46 -17.67 11.35
CA ASN A 103 20.67 -18.85 10.49
C ASN A 103 21.83 -18.69 9.49
N VAL A 104 22.77 -17.77 9.73
CA VAL A 104 24.05 -17.79 9.00
C VAL A 104 24.97 -18.75 9.75
N PRO A 105 25.38 -19.89 9.18
CA PRO A 105 26.41 -20.72 9.79
C PRO A 105 27.71 -19.91 9.88
N GLU A 106 28.15 -19.65 11.11
CA GLU A 106 29.46 -19.08 11.45
C GLU A 106 30.55 -20.11 11.08
N THR A 107 30.90 -20.20 9.80
CA THR A 107 32.16 -20.83 9.37
C THR A 107 33.08 -19.76 8.81
N ALA A 108 34.36 -19.84 9.15
CA ALA A 108 35.39 -18.89 8.72
C ALA A 108 35.48 -18.72 7.19
N GLU A 109 35.01 -19.71 6.43
CA GLU A 109 34.92 -19.69 4.97
C GLU A 109 33.90 -18.68 4.43
N SER A 110 32.85 -18.35 5.20
CA SER A 110 31.81 -17.38 4.80
C SER A 110 32.29 -15.93 4.84
N TYR A 111 33.31 -15.62 5.65
CA TYR A 111 33.89 -14.28 5.71
C TYR A 111 34.77 -13.98 4.50
N ALA A 112 35.53 -14.95 3.98
CA ALA A 112 36.39 -14.75 2.81
C ALA A 112 35.58 -14.38 1.55
N ALA A 113 34.39 -14.96 1.37
CA ALA A 113 33.52 -14.69 0.22
C ALA A 113 32.89 -13.27 0.23
N ILE A 114 32.87 -12.58 1.38
CA ILE A 114 32.28 -11.24 1.51
C ILE A 114 33.30 -10.14 1.20
N PHE A 115 34.61 -10.40 1.39
CA PHE A 115 35.66 -9.40 1.19
C PHE A 115 36.09 -9.24 -0.28
N ASP A 116 35.93 -10.25 -1.12
CA ASP A 116 36.24 -10.15 -2.56
C ASP A 116 35.14 -9.42 -3.37
N ALA A 117 33.93 -9.26 -2.81
CA ALA A 117 32.78 -8.71 -3.54
C ALA A 117 32.48 -7.22 -3.26
N ASN A 118 33.35 -6.50 -2.53
CA ASN A 118 33.05 -5.15 -2.04
C ASN A 118 34.21 -4.14 -2.15
N GLU A 119 34.96 -4.17 -3.26
CA GLU A 119 35.69 -2.97 -3.69
C GLU A 119 34.69 -1.87 -4.11
N ASN A 120 34.43 -0.97 -3.16
CA ASN A 120 33.69 0.31 -3.24
C ASN A 120 32.15 0.26 -3.38
N PRO A 121 31.37 1.16 -2.72
CA PRO A 121 31.76 2.44 -2.12
C PRO A 121 31.32 2.70 -0.66
N ALA A 122 32.04 3.64 -0.05
CA ALA A 122 31.80 4.34 1.22
C ALA A 122 30.36 4.31 1.79
N ARG A 123 30.14 3.46 2.80
CA ARG A 123 29.00 3.53 3.73
C ARG A 123 29.34 4.49 4.89
N ARG A 124 28.92 5.75 4.82
CA ARG A 124 28.87 6.62 6.01
C ARG A 124 27.63 6.25 6.85
N SER A 125 27.84 5.41 7.86
CA SER A 125 26.85 5.09 8.89
C SER A 125 26.56 6.34 9.73
N GLY A 126 25.29 6.76 9.79
CA GLY A 126 24.79 7.86 10.60
C GLY A 126 24.80 7.54 12.10
N LYS A 127 26.01 7.42 12.66
CA LYS A 127 26.23 7.13 14.08
C LYS A 127 27.21 8.12 14.71
N ASP A 128 27.13 9.39 14.33
CA ASP A 128 27.80 10.50 15.02
C ASP A 128 27.01 11.78 14.80
N ARG A 129 26.03 12.08 15.68
CA ARG A 129 25.47 13.43 15.89
C ARG A 129 24.47 13.49 17.04
N ARG A 130 24.88 13.05 18.24
CA ARG A 130 24.30 13.53 19.51
C ARG A 130 25.33 13.45 20.62
N VAL A 131 26.26 14.40 20.67
CA VAL A 131 26.64 15.13 21.90
C VAL A 131 27.20 16.48 21.44
N GLY A 132 26.42 17.53 21.64
CA GLY A 132 26.90 18.91 21.57
C GLY A 132 26.32 19.61 22.78
N GLU A 133 27.15 19.83 23.79
CA GLU A 133 26.79 20.51 25.03
C GLU A 133 26.20 21.91 24.75
N PRO A 134 25.31 22.42 25.63
CA PRO A 134 24.74 23.75 25.46
C PRO A 134 25.81 24.83 25.58
N LYS A 135 25.95 25.67 24.55
CA LYS A 135 26.79 26.88 24.62
C LYS A 135 26.24 27.83 25.69
N LYS A 136 27.10 28.24 26.62
CA LYS A 136 26.81 29.32 27.59
C LYS A 136 26.71 30.65 26.85
N LEU A 137 25.78 31.50 27.31
CA LEU A 137 25.40 32.78 26.70
C LEU A 137 26.42 33.93 26.94
N SER A 138 27.71 33.63 27.10
CA SER A 138 28.74 34.62 27.50
C SER A 138 29.80 34.93 26.43
N ASP A 139 29.75 34.34 25.24
CA ASP A 139 30.75 34.54 24.19
C ASP A 139 30.17 35.19 22.92
N VAL A 140 29.48 36.32 23.08
CA VAL A 140 29.13 37.20 21.96
C VAL A 140 29.86 38.54 22.17
N PRO A 141 30.89 38.87 21.38
CA PRO A 141 31.44 40.22 21.39
C PRO A 141 30.42 41.18 20.74
N PHE A 142 30.28 42.36 21.34
CA PHE A 142 29.48 43.49 20.86
C PHE A 142 29.90 43.96 19.46
#